data_AF-A0A0B1SGA6-F1
#
_entry.id   AF-A0A0B1SGA6-F1
#
_cell.length_a   1.000
_cell.length_b   1.000
_cell.length_c   1.000
_cell.angle_alpha   90.00
_cell.angle_beta   90.00
_cell.angle_gamma   90.00
#
_symmetry.space_group_name_H-M   'P 1'
#
loop_
_entity.id
_entity.type
_entity.pdbx_description
1 polymer ?
#
loop_
_entity_poly.entity_id
_entity_poly.type
_entity_poly.pdbx_seq_one_letter_code
_entity_poly.pdbx_strand_id
1 'polypeptide(L)'
;MVPYDTKYTQTLGSPFVSFYELLMMNLHYNCLEKCQAEYMSKRCNIGFPHPRDCSKCICPSGYGGALCNERPAGCGKVLKASSNYEKLEDVVGDRSAGTGEREDFVKCNYWIVAPQGKKVEVKMVSFPGGVAIDGCPYAGVEIKTHKDQRLTGYRFCSPDDAGLTLVSTSNVVPVITYNRIYETKTVLQYRYV
;
A
#
# COMPACT_ATOMS: atom_id res chain seq x y z
N MET A 1 6.61 -2.37 -22.05
CA MET A 1 5.26 -1.75 -21.97
C MET A 1 5.39 -0.51 -21.10
N VAL A 2 4.85 0.64 -21.50
CA VAL A 2 4.88 1.88 -20.69
C VAL A 2 3.45 2.23 -20.28
N PRO A 3 3.17 2.47 -18.99
CA PRO A 3 1.82 2.79 -18.53
C PRO A 3 1.42 4.22 -18.93
N TYR A 4 0.12 4.45 -19.05
CA TYR A 4 -0.43 5.79 -19.36
C TYR A 4 -0.04 6.83 -18.29
N ASP A 5 -0.19 6.50 -17.01
CA ASP A 5 0.44 7.26 -15.93
C ASP A 5 1.82 6.64 -15.65
N THR A 6 2.87 7.36 -16.04
CA THR A 6 4.26 6.92 -15.93
C THR A 6 4.70 6.64 -14.49
N LYS A 7 3.99 7.14 -13.47
CA LYS A 7 4.26 6.81 -12.06
C LYS A 7 4.01 5.34 -11.72
N TYR A 8 3.28 4.60 -12.57
CA TYR A 8 3.11 3.16 -12.41
C TYR A 8 4.26 2.33 -12.99
N THR A 9 5.29 2.94 -13.59
CA THR A 9 6.38 2.20 -14.24
C THR A 9 6.99 1.16 -13.30
N GLN A 10 7.28 1.55 -12.06
CA GLN A 10 7.84 0.64 -11.04
C GLN A 10 6.80 -0.22 -10.32
N THR A 11 5.51 0.00 -10.56
CA THR A 11 4.44 -0.88 -10.08
C THR A 11 4.22 -2.07 -11.02
N LEU A 12 4.48 -1.91 -12.32
CA LEU A 12 4.37 -2.98 -13.32
C LEU A 12 5.43 -4.06 -13.10
N GLY A 13 5.07 -5.32 -13.29
CA GLY A 13 6.00 -6.46 -13.11
C GLY A 13 6.30 -6.83 -11.66
N SER A 14 5.61 -6.20 -10.71
CA SER A 14 5.84 -6.40 -9.29
C SER A 14 5.33 -7.77 -8.79
N PRO A 15 5.98 -8.41 -7.80
CA PRO A 15 5.62 -9.75 -7.34
C PRO A 15 4.36 -9.80 -6.46
N PHE A 16 3.69 -8.67 -6.23
CA PHE A 16 2.48 -8.61 -5.42
C PHE A 16 1.24 -8.85 -6.26
N VAL A 17 0.47 -9.87 -5.91
CA VAL A 17 -0.90 -10.04 -6.42
C VAL A 17 -1.73 -8.83 -6.02
N SER A 18 -2.29 -8.16 -7.01
CA SER A 18 -3.17 -7.02 -6.82
C SER A 18 -4.53 -7.43 -6.27
N PHE A 19 -5.19 -6.51 -5.59
CA PHE A 19 -6.54 -6.74 -5.07
C PHE A 19 -7.54 -7.08 -6.19
N TYR A 20 -7.39 -6.47 -7.36
CA TYR A 20 -8.27 -6.72 -8.50
C TYR A 20 -8.05 -8.08 -9.14
N GLU A 21 -6.82 -8.60 -9.15
CA GLU A 21 -6.57 -9.99 -9.57
C GLU A 21 -7.27 -10.97 -8.61
N LEU A 22 -7.14 -10.76 -7.29
CA LEU A 22 -7.85 -11.58 -6.30
C LEU A 22 -9.37 -11.51 -6.49
N LEU A 23 -9.92 -10.31 -6.67
CA LEU A 23 -11.35 -10.12 -6.88
C LEU A 23 -11.82 -10.78 -8.17
N MET A 24 -11.10 -10.58 -9.28
CA MET A 24 -11.42 -11.18 -10.58
C MET A 24 -11.43 -12.70 -10.52
N MET A 25 -10.46 -13.32 -9.87
CA MET A 25 -10.43 -14.78 -9.69
C MET A 25 -11.59 -15.27 -8.83
N ASN A 26 -11.94 -14.57 -7.76
CA ASN A 26 -13.08 -14.93 -6.92
C ASN A 26 -14.42 -14.76 -7.63
N LEU A 27 -14.56 -13.77 -8.51
CA LEU A 27 -15.72 -13.60 -9.36
C LEU A 27 -15.81 -14.71 -10.41
N HIS A 28 -14.70 -15.01 -11.09
CA HIS A 28 -14.66 -16.01 -12.15
C HIS A 28 -15.10 -17.40 -11.69
N TYR A 29 -14.72 -17.78 -10.46
CA TYR A 29 -15.09 -19.07 -9.87
C TYR A 29 -16.32 -19.01 -8.93
N ASN A 30 -17.12 -17.94 -8.98
CA ASN A 30 -18.33 -17.75 -8.17
C ASN A 30 -18.07 -17.93 -6.65
N CYS A 31 -16.87 -17.62 -6.18
CA CYS A 31 -16.50 -17.76 -4.78
C CYS A 31 -17.28 -16.83 -3.86
N LEU A 32 -17.71 -15.67 -4.38
CA LEU A 32 -18.46 -14.67 -3.60
C LEU A 32 -19.88 -15.13 -3.28
N GLU A 33 -20.45 -16.04 -4.06
CA GLU A 33 -21.81 -16.58 -3.85
C GLU A 33 -21.90 -17.50 -2.63
N LYS A 34 -20.75 -18.01 -2.15
CA LYS A 34 -20.68 -18.86 -0.96
C LYS A 34 -21.11 -18.13 0.32
N CYS A 35 -20.99 -16.81 0.33
CA CYS A 35 -21.46 -15.98 1.42
C CYS A 35 -22.90 -15.53 1.13
N GLN A 36 -23.87 -16.09 1.88
CA GLN A 36 -25.28 -15.74 1.76
C GLN A 36 -25.53 -14.23 1.97
N ALA A 37 -26.61 -13.71 1.38
CA ALA A 37 -26.98 -12.29 1.38
C ALA A 37 -27.05 -11.64 2.78
N GLU A 38 -27.39 -12.40 3.84
CA GLU A 38 -27.39 -11.90 5.22
C GLU A 38 -25.98 -11.62 5.77
N TYR A 39 -24.96 -12.39 5.35
CA TYR A 39 -23.56 -12.11 5.68
C TYR A 39 -22.95 -11.01 4.81
N MET A 40 -23.43 -10.86 3.57
CA MET A 40 -23.12 -9.72 2.70
C MET A 40 -23.58 -8.38 3.29
N SER A 41 -24.50 -8.40 4.27
CA SER A 41 -24.95 -7.20 4.99
C SER A 41 -23.88 -6.60 5.91
N LYS A 42 -22.88 -7.39 6.34
CA LYS A 42 -21.63 -6.86 6.90
C LYS A 42 -20.80 -6.30 5.73
N ARG A 43 -21.03 -5.02 5.45
CA ARG A 43 -20.40 -4.32 4.32
C ARG A 43 -18.88 -4.34 4.49
N CYS A 44 -18.21 -5.19 3.71
CA CYS A 44 -16.80 -5.02 3.43
C CYS A 44 -16.63 -3.62 2.80
N ASN A 45 -16.08 -2.67 3.54
CA ASN A 45 -16.09 -1.25 3.20
C ASN A 45 -15.58 -1.03 1.77
N ILE A 46 -14.30 -1.37 1.56
CA ILE A 46 -13.66 -1.32 0.24
C ILE A 46 -13.16 -2.70 -0.21
N GLY A 47 -13.49 -3.75 0.54
CA GLY A 47 -13.06 -5.13 0.31
C GLY A 47 -14.15 -5.99 -0.33
N PHE A 48 -13.93 -7.30 -0.34
CA PHE A 48 -14.96 -8.29 -0.63
C PHE A 48 -14.95 -9.41 0.42
N PRO A 49 -16.06 -10.12 0.63
CA PRO A 49 -16.15 -11.16 1.66
C PRO A 49 -15.13 -12.28 1.44
N HIS A 50 -14.56 -12.78 2.52
CA HIS A 50 -13.64 -13.91 2.45
C HIS A 50 -14.41 -15.21 2.15
N PRO A 51 -14.11 -15.92 1.05
CA PRO A 51 -14.96 -17.01 0.54
C PRO A 51 -15.00 -18.28 1.40
N ARG A 52 -14.13 -18.37 2.41
CA ARG A 52 -14.11 -19.47 3.41
C ARG A 52 -14.52 -19.02 4.81
N ASP A 53 -14.69 -17.71 5.02
CA ASP A 53 -15.05 -17.13 6.32
C ASP A 53 -15.79 -15.81 6.09
N CYS A 54 -17.11 -15.90 5.91
CA CYS A 54 -17.96 -14.76 5.57
C CYS A 54 -18.06 -13.70 6.69
N SER A 55 -17.44 -13.92 7.85
CA SER A 55 -17.34 -12.93 8.91
C SER A 55 -16.19 -11.91 8.69
N LYS A 56 -15.30 -12.18 7.74
CA LYS A 56 -14.12 -11.36 7.41
C LYS A 56 -14.15 -10.93 5.96
N CYS A 57 -13.40 -9.88 5.68
CA CYS A 57 -13.20 -9.36 4.33
C CYS A 57 -11.74 -9.56 3.86
N ILE A 58 -11.57 -9.80 2.57
CA ILE A 58 -10.30 -9.62 1.88
C ILE A 58 -10.16 -8.14 1.55
N CYS A 59 -9.05 -7.53 1.97
CA CYS A 59 -8.84 -6.10 1.90
C CYS A 59 -7.75 -5.72 0.89
N PRO A 60 -7.85 -4.54 0.24
CA PRO A 60 -6.77 -3.99 -0.55
C PRO A 60 -5.51 -3.72 0.29
N SER A 61 -4.35 -3.62 -0.38
CA SER A 61 -3.09 -3.21 0.26
C SER A 61 -3.26 -1.93 1.09
N GLY A 62 -2.73 -1.93 2.31
CA GLY A 62 -2.84 -0.81 3.24
C GLY A 62 -4.16 -0.74 4.01
N TYR A 63 -5.10 -1.69 3.84
CA TYR A 63 -6.35 -1.79 4.60
C TYR A 63 -6.49 -3.15 5.28
N GLY A 64 -7.13 -3.18 6.43
CA GLY A 64 -7.32 -4.37 7.26
C GLY A 64 -8.52 -4.24 8.20
N GLY A 65 -8.54 -5.10 9.23
CA GLY A 65 -9.71 -5.30 10.08
C GLY A 65 -10.77 -6.18 9.41
N ALA A 66 -11.78 -6.59 10.17
CA ALA A 66 -12.83 -7.49 9.68
C ALA A 66 -13.61 -6.89 8.49
N LEU A 67 -13.68 -5.56 8.40
CA LEU A 67 -14.47 -4.82 7.40
C LEU A 67 -13.62 -3.95 6.44
N CYS A 68 -12.30 -4.07 6.43
CA CYS A 68 -11.40 -3.23 5.62
C CYS A 68 -11.51 -1.72 5.90
N ASN A 69 -11.79 -1.36 7.15
CA ASN A 69 -11.95 0.01 7.64
C ASN A 69 -10.86 0.40 8.65
N GLU A 70 -9.84 -0.44 8.81
CA GLU A 70 -8.74 -0.22 9.74
C GLU A 70 -7.41 -0.28 8.99
N ARG A 71 -6.37 0.28 9.60
CA ARG A 71 -4.98 0.05 9.19
C ARG A 71 -4.61 -1.41 9.50
N PRO A 72 -3.92 -2.13 8.62
CA PRO A 72 -3.43 -3.47 8.92
C PRO A 72 -2.64 -3.54 10.23
N ALA A 73 -2.77 -4.66 10.94
CA ALA A 73 -1.99 -4.93 12.15
C ALA A 73 -0.48 -5.05 11.85
N GLY A 74 0.34 -5.01 12.91
CA GLY A 74 1.80 -4.99 12.79
C GLY A 74 2.38 -3.57 12.83
N CYS A 75 3.62 -3.43 12.34
CA CYS A 75 4.36 -2.17 12.36
C CYS A 75 3.71 -1.08 11.49
N GLY A 76 4.16 0.15 11.71
CA GLY A 76 3.54 1.37 11.20
C GLY A 76 2.46 1.92 12.13
N LYS A 77 1.85 3.05 11.73
CA LYS A 77 0.92 3.81 12.59
C LYS A 77 0.04 4.76 11.79
N VAL A 78 -1.01 5.26 12.43
CA VAL A 78 -1.80 6.39 11.93
C VAL A 78 -1.04 7.68 12.23
N LEU A 79 -0.82 8.51 11.20
CA LEU A 79 -0.13 9.78 11.23
C LEU A 79 -1.15 10.88 10.91
N LYS A 80 -1.32 11.86 11.80
CA LYS A 80 -2.19 13.00 11.53
C LYS A 80 -1.39 14.06 10.80
N ALA A 81 -1.81 14.44 9.60
CA ALA A 81 -1.15 15.51 8.85
C ALA A 81 -1.52 16.88 9.41
N SER A 82 -0.55 17.79 9.44
CA SER A 82 -0.74 19.23 9.65
C SER A 82 -0.57 20.02 8.36
N SER A 83 -0.73 21.34 8.40
CA SER A 83 -0.47 22.24 7.26
C SER A 83 1.03 22.38 6.94
N ASN A 84 1.88 22.05 7.92
CA ASN A 84 3.34 22.08 7.78
C ASN A 84 3.84 20.70 7.35
N TYR A 85 5.00 20.68 6.69
CA TYR A 85 5.63 19.40 6.36
C TYR A 85 6.09 18.68 7.62
N GLU A 86 5.62 17.45 7.78
CA GLU A 86 6.07 16.48 8.75
C GLU A 86 6.88 15.39 8.06
N LYS A 87 7.69 14.65 8.82
CA LYS A 87 8.60 13.64 8.31
C LYS A 87 8.14 12.24 8.74
N LEU A 88 8.07 11.33 7.78
CA LEU A 88 7.95 9.89 8.03
C LEU A 88 9.29 9.23 7.64
N GLU A 89 9.97 8.67 8.63
CA GLU A 89 11.11 7.77 8.41
C GLU A 89 10.73 6.36 8.83
N ASP A 90 11.07 5.39 8.01
CA ASP A 90 10.87 3.99 8.32
C ASP A 90 12.02 3.12 7.80
N VAL A 91 12.38 2.10 8.56
CA VAL A 91 13.40 1.12 8.20
C VAL A 91 12.74 -0.25 8.24
N VAL A 92 12.66 -0.91 7.08
CA VAL A 92 12.00 -2.21 6.95
C VAL A 92 13.00 -3.22 6.42
N GLY A 93 12.96 -4.42 7.00
CA GLY A 93 13.78 -5.56 6.62
C GLY A 93 14.46 -6.18 7.83
N ASP A 94 15.44 -7.03 7.57
CA ASP A 94 16.26 -7.71 8.55
C ASP A 94 17.72 -7.75 8.07
N ARG A 95 18.61 -7.02 8.77
CA ARG A 95 20.04 -7.03 8.44
C ARG A 95 20.67 -8.42 8.52
N SER A 96 20.19 -9.26 9.44
CA SER A 96 20.73 -10.59 9.68
C SER A 96 20.39 -11.58 8.55
N ALA A 97 19.35 -11.29 7.76
CA ALA A 97 18.97 -12.08 6.60
C ALA A 97 19.92 -11.91 5.40
N GLY A 98 20.86 -10.96 5.45
CA GLY A 98 21.77 -10.68 4.35
C GLY A 98 21.05 -10.22 3.08
N THR A 99 21.64 -10.46 1.91
CA THR A 99 21.09 -10.06 0.60
C THR A 99 20.33 -11.19 -0.11
N GLY A 100 20.14 -12.33 0.55
CA GLY A 100 19.32 -13.42 0.01
C GLY A 100 17.84 -13.05 -0.01
N GLU A 101 17.16 -13.36 -1.11
CA GLU A 101 15.73 -13.11 -1.25
C GLU A 101 14.93 -14.03 -0.34
N ARG A 102 14.17 -13.43 0.58
CA ARG A 102 13.17 -14.15 1.38
C ARG A 102 11.90 -14.36 0.56
N GLU A 103 11.19 -15.44 0.85
CA GLU A 103 9.89 -15.72 0.21
C GLU A 103 8.87 -14.64 0.53
N ASP A 104 8.77 -14.27 1.82
CA ASP A 104 7.84 -13.26 2.30
C ASP A 104 8.45 -11.86 2.39
N PHE A 105 7.57 -10.87 2.28
CA PHE A 105 7.91 -9.47 2.55
C PHE A 105 7.58 -9.09 3.99
N VAL A 106 8.53 -8.43 4.64
CA VAL A 106 8.22 -7.60 5.81
C VAL A 106 7.55 -6.33 5.31
N LYS A 107 6.41 -5.96 5.91
CA LYS A 107 5.64 -4.76 5.53
C LYS A 107 5.26 -3.94 6.75
N CYS A 108 5.45 -2.62 6.69
CA CYS A 108 4.88 -1.70 7.66
C CYS A 108 3.81 -0.83 6.97
N ASN A 109 2.68 -0.66 7.66
CA ASN A 109 1.50 0.00 7.09
C ASN A 109 1.24 1.29 7.86
N TYR A 110 1.23 2.41 7.16
CA TYR A 110 0.95 3.73 7.72
C TYR A 110 -0.30 4.31 7.07
N TRP A 111 -1.08 5.05 7.83
CA TRP A 111 -2.18 5.88 7.31
C TRP A 111 -1.86 7.34 7.62
N ILE A 112 -1.62 8.13 6.58
CA ILE A 112 -1.54 9.58 6.73
C ILE A 112 -2.95 10.13 6.58
N VAL A 113 -3.45 10.78 7.63
CA VAL A 113 -4.83 11.25 7.74
C VAL A 113 -4.86 12.77 7.85
N ALA A 114 -5.49 13.41 6.88
CA ALA A 114 -5.85 14.82 6.90
C ALA A 114 -7.27 15.03 7.45
N PRO A 115 -7.59 16.26 7.90
CA PRO A 115 -8.97 16.66 8.20
C PRO A 115 -9.93 16.37 7.04
N GLN A 116 -11.22 16.16 7.35
CA GLN A 116 -12.20 15.96 6.28
C GLN A 116 -12.24 17.15 5.31
N GLY A 117 -12.40 16.84 4.02
CA GLY A 117 -12.37 17.84 2.95
C GLY A 117 -10.98 18.30 2.51
N LYS A 118 -9.92 17.93 3.25
CA LYS A 118 -8.52 18.19 2.88
C LYS A 118 -7.91 17.01 2.13
N LYS A 119 -6.89 17.30 1.33
CA LYS A 119 -6.06 16.30 0.66
C LYS A 119 -4.74 16.17 1.40
N VAL A 120 -4.03 15.09 1.16
CA VAL A 120 -2.68 14.85 1.68
C VAL A 120 -1.71 14.99 0.53
N GLU A 121 -0.69 15.81 0.72
CA GLU A 121 0.48 15.86 -0.13
C GLU A 121 1.58 15.01 0.50
N VAL A 122 2.15 14.08 -0.27
CA VAL A 122 3.27 13.22 0.14
C VAL A 122 4.42 13.45 -0.82
N LYS A 123 5.60 13.77 -0.28
CA LYS A 123 6.84 13.98 -1.03
C LYS A 123 7.84 12.89 -0.70
N MET A 124 8.40 12.27 -1.73
CA MET A 124 9.52 11.35 -1.62
C MET A 124 10.79 12.15 -1.30
N VAL A 125 11.42 11.88 -0.16
CA VAL A 125 12.66 12.59 0.23
C VAL A 125 13.87 11.76 -0.15
N SER A 126 13.90 10.48 0.21
CA SER A 126 14.99 9.58 -0.17
C SER A 126 14.62 8.10 -0.03
N PHE A 127 15.32 7.29 -0.83
CA PHE A 127 15.35 5.83 -0.79
C PHE A 127 16.77 5.34 -1.09
N PRO A 128 17.24 4.21 -0.53
CA PRO A 128 18.56 3.67 -0.83
C PRO A 128 18.68 3.14 -2.27
N GLY A 129 19.91 3.15 -2.79
CA GLY A 129 20.24 2.49 -4.06
C GLY A 129 20.47 0.98 -3.90
N GLY A 130 20.72 0.30 -5.02
CA GLY A 130 21.14 -1.12 -5.03
C GLY A 130 20.00 -2.14 -4.96
N VAL A 131 18.74 -1.69 -4.88
CA VAL A 131 17.55 -2.56 -4.86
C VAL A 131 16.53 -2.21 -5.95
N ALA A 132 16.81 -1.18 -6.74
CA ALA A 132 15.95 -0.70 -7.82
C ALA A 132 16.04 -1.64 -9.03
N ILE A 133 14.99 -2.43 -9.23
CA ILE A 133 14.75 -3.29 -10.39
C ILE A 133 13.28 -3.10 -10.77
N ASP A 134 12.95 -3.22 -12.06
CA ASP A 134 11.59 -3.10 -12.58
C ASP A 134 10.59 -3.93 -11.74
N GLY A 135 9.54 -3.26 -11.27
CA GLY A 135 8.52 -3.84 -10.39
C GLY A 135 8.83 -3.77 -8.90
N CYS A 136 9.97 -3.16 -8.52
CA CYS A 136 10.48 -3.06 -7.16
C CYS A 136 10.36 -4.40 -6.38
N PRO A 137 10.96 -5.49 -6.89
CA PRO A 137 10.73 -6.83 -6.35
C PRO A 137 11.35 -7.04 -4.97
N TYR A 138 12.36 -6.26 -4.58
CA TYR A 138 13.12 -6.50 -3.35
C TYR A 138 12.67 -5.64 -2.18
N ALA A 139 12.45 -4.36 -2.43
CA ALA A 139 12.07 -3.39 -1.43
C ALA A 139 11.46 -2.17 -2.12
N GLY A 140 10.66 -1.42 -1.37
CA GLY A 140 10.08 -0.18 -1.88
C GLY A 140 9.05 0.40 -0.94
N VAL A 141 8.42 1.47 -1.41
CA VAL A 141 7.27 2.09 -0.77
C VAL A 141 6.11 2.16 -1.76
N GLU A 142 4.95 1.65 -1.36
CA GLU A 142 3.68 1.83 -2.08
C GLU A 142 2.90 2.99 -1.45
N ILE A 143 2.48 3.96 -2.26
CA ILE A 143 1.73 5.14 -1.82
C ILE A 143 0.40 5.22 -2.59
N LYS A 144 -0.72 5.23 -1.86
CA LYS A 144 -2.08 5.18 -2.44
C LYS A 144 -2.78 6.53 -2.37
N THR A 145 -2.57 7.36 -3.39
CA THR A 145 -3.15 8.72 -3.50
C THR A 145 -4.36 8.80 -4.44
N HIS A 146 -4.72 7.71 -5.10
CA HIS A 146 -5.80 7.64 -6.09
C HIS A 146 -7.21 7.60 -5.47
N LYS A 147 -8.24 7.86 -6.30
CA LYS A 147 -9.65 7.84 -5.86
C LYS A 147 -10.12 6.45 -5.46
N ASP A 148 -9.80 5.45 -6.27
CA ASP A 148 -10.17 4.06 -6.00
C ASP A 148 -9.09 3.36 -5.19
N GLN A 149 -9.25 3.37 -3.87
CA GLN A 149 -8.30 2.80 -2.91
C GLN A 149 -8.12 1.27 -3.02
N ARG A 150 -8.86 0.61 -3.91
CA ARG A 150 -8.67 -0.81 -4.23
C ARG A 150 -7.53 -1.05 -5.21
N LEU A 151 -7.16 -0.05 -6.02
CA LEU A 151 -6.03 -0.14 -6.96
C LEU A 151 -4.70 -0.26 -6.22
N THR A 152 -3.75 -1.00 -6.79
CA THR A 152 -2.37 -0.98 -6.32
C THR A 152 -1.84 0.45 -6.39
N GLY A 153 -1.11 0.89 -5.36
CA GLY A 153 -0.51 2.23 -5.32
C GLY A 153 0.67 2.40 -6.27
N TYR A 154 1.16 3.64 -6.35
CA TYR A 154 2.45 3.91 -6.99
C TYR A 154 3.56 3.33 -6.12
N ARG A 155 4.54 2.66 -6.74
CA ARG A 155 5.69 2.08 -6.06
C ARG A 155 6.95 2.84 -6.42
N PHE A 156 7.79 3.09 -5.42
CA PHE A 156 9.08 3.76 -5.55
C PHE A 156 10.13 2.95 -4.80
N CYS A 157 11.32 2.82 -5.38
CA CYS A 157 12.42 2.02 -4.82
C CYS A 157 13.80 2.46 -5.30
N SER A 158 13.91 3.65 -5.91
CA SER A 158 15.17 4.22 -6.39
C SER A 158 15.50 5.53 -5.69
N PRO A 159 16.80 5.87 -5.51
CA PRO A 159 17.21 7.22 -5.17
C PRO A 159 16.68 8.28 -6.16
N ASP A 160 16.49 7.91 -7.42
CA ASP A 160 15.99 8.81 -8.47
C ASP A 160 14.53 9.24 -8.27
N ASP A 161 13.79 8.53 -7.41
CA ASP A 161 12.41 8.88 -7.04
C ASP A 161 12.38 10.09 -6.07
N ALA A 162 13.52 10.52 -5.54
CA ALA A 162 13.62 11.66 -4.62
C ALA A 162 13.14 12.96 -5.28
N GLY A 163 12.34 13.73 -4.54
CA GLY A 163 11.74 14.98 -5.02
C GLY A 163 10.37 14.81 -5.66
N LEU A 164 9.94 13.58 -5.97
CA LEU A 164 8.58 13.30 -6.44
C LEU A 164 7.54 13.71 -5.39
N THR A 165 6.47 14.36 -5.84
CA THR A 165 5.34 14.75 -4.99
C THR A 165 4.03 14.15 -5.53
N LEU A 166 3.22 13.61 -4.62
CA LEU A 166 1.90 13.07 -4.89
C LEU A 166 0.86 13.81 -4.04
N VAL A 167 -0.24 14.22 -4.66
CA VAL A 167 -1.39 14.79 -3.95
C VAL A 167 -2.55 13.82 -4.03
N SER A 168 -3.14 13.50 -2.88
CA SER A 168 -4.24 12.54 -2.80
C SER A 168 -5.56 13.12 -3.26
N THR A 169 -6.49 12.24 -3.63
CA THR A 169 -7.89 12.59 -3.86
C THR A 169 -8.75 12.47 -2.60
N SER A 170 -8.30 11.69 -1.62
CA SER A 170 -8.96 11.45 -0.32
C SER A 170 -8.19 12.11 0.83
N ASN A 171 -8.80 12.19 2.01
CA ASN A 171 -8.13 12.66 3.23
C ASN A 171 -7.33 11.55 3.95
N VAL A 172 -7.28 10.33 3.41
CA VAL A 172 -6.52 9.20 3.96
C VAL A 172 -5.62 8.65 2.87
N VAL A 173 -4.32 8.56 3.15
CA VAL A 173 -3.30 7.98 2.27
C VAL A 173 -2.63 6.81 2.98
N PRO A 174 -2.92 5.58 2.57
CA PRO A 174 -2.11 4.43 2.92
C PRO A 174 -0.70 4.53 2.32
N VAL A 175 0.30 4.30 3.15
CA VAL A 175 1.71 4.16 2.79
C VAL A 175 2.18 2.81 3.30
N ILE A 176 2.69 1.97 2.41
CA ILE A 176 3.15 0.63 2.72
C ILE A 176 4.62 0.54 2.35
N THR A 177 5.49 0.51 3.36
CA THR A 177 6.91 0.20 3.18
C THR A 177 7.08 -1.30 3.22
N TYR A 178 7.90 -1.84 2.33
CA TYR A 178 8.11 -3.29 2.23
C TYR A 178 9.54 -3.63 1.87
N ASN A 179 9.97 -4.81 2.32
CA ASN A 179 11.31 -5.32 2.08
C ASN A 179 11.33 -6.85 2.20
N ARG A 180 12.09 -7.53 1.35
CA ARG A 180 12.42 -8.96 1.46
C ARG A 180 13.92 -9.27 1.45
N ILE A 181 14.81 -8.28 1.37
CA ILE A 181 16.28 -8.43 1.44
C ILE A 181 16.91 -7.38 2.36
N TYR A 182 17.89 -7.77 3.16
CA TYR A 182 18.61 -6.88 4.09
C TYR A 182 17.61 -5.93 4.80
N GLU A 183 17.92 -4.64 4.92
CA GLU A 183 16.96 -3.58 5.27
C GLU A 183 17.08 -2.39 4.31
N THR A 184 16.01 -1.61 4.23
CA THR A 184 15.97 -0.36 3.46
C THR A 184 15.30 0.73 4.26
N LYS A 185 15.84 1.97 4.18
CA LYS A 185 15.28 3.15 4.82
C LYS A 185 14.48 3.99 3.83
N THR A 186 13.20 4.19 4.10
CA THR A 186 12.34 5.12 3.35
C THR A 186 12.20 6.43 4.11
N VAL A 187 12.37 7.56 3.43
CA VAL A 187 12.10 8.89 4.00
C VAL A 187 11.08 9.62 3.13
N LEU A 188 9.96 9.99 3.75
CA LEU A 188 8.90 10.79 3.16
C LEU A 188 8.70 12.08 3.96
N GLN A 189 8.14 13.08 3.29
CA GLN A 189 7.51 14.23 3.92
C GLN A 189 6.03 14.24 3.58
N TYR A 190 5.19 14.69 4.50
CA TYR A 190 3.76 14.79 4.27
C TYR A 190 3.15 16.03 4.94
N ARG A 191 2.05 16.52 4.38
CA ARG A 191 1.20 17.57 4.95
C ARG A 191 -0.20 17.47 4.36
N TYR A 192 -1.18 18.17 4.93
CA TYR A 192 -2.45 18.38 4.25
C TYR A 192 -2.42 19.65 3.40
N VAL A 193 -3.23 19.67 2.34
CA VAL A 193 -3.50 20.82 1.46
C VAL A 193 -5.00 21.03 1.31
#